data_AF-A0A838UQI2-F1
#
_entry.id   AF-A0A838UQI2-F1
#
_cell.length_a   1.000
_cell.length_b   1.000
_cell.length_c   1.000
_cell.angle_alpha   90.00
_cell.angle_beta   90.00
_cell.angle_gamma   90.00
#
_symmetry.space_group_name_H-M   'P 1'
#
loop_
_entity.id
_entity.type
_entity.pdbx_description
1 polymer ?
#
loop_
_entity_poly.entity_id
_entity_poly.type
_entity_poly.pdbx_seq_one_letter_code
_entity_poly.pdbx_strand_id
1 'polypeptide(L)'
;MANVIDLESRQQQREAFAKLVAKALHSLDDRFILDDYPTLSRLPSVHQWARAHPHELLAHGKALQVQLRQAVQQAIVISQECGRKQLLLAEYMTRRYLQGESVTAIARSLEMSRSYLTHAVGAQALAIITKCFVGLSRQLEEELKAS
;
A
#
# COMPACT_ATOMS: atom_id res chain seq x y z
N MET A 1 3.08 24.68 -22.57
CA MET A 1 4.27 24.00 -22.02
C MET A 1 4.00 23.70 -20.55
N ALA A 2 3.51 22.49 -20.23
CA ALA A 2 3.38 22.07 -18.83
C ALA A 2 4.80 21.96 -18.24
N ASN A 3 5.01 22.65 -17.13
CA ASN A 3 6.31 23.01 -16.59
C ASN A 3 7.07 21.75 -16.13
N VAL A 4 8.24 21.45 -16.71
CA VAL A 4 9.06 20.27 -16.38
C VAL A 4 9.38 20.20 -14.87
N ILE A 5 9.52 21.38 -14.24
CA ILE A 5 9.75 21.55 -12.79
C ILE A 5 8.54 21.05 -11.95
N ASP A 6 7.31 21.23 -12.43
CA ASP A 6 6.09 20.74 -11.75
C ASP A 6 5.96 19.21 -11.88
N LEU A 7 6.44 18.63 -12.98
CA LEU A 7 6.46 17.18 -13.18
C LEU A 7 7.48 16.49 -12.27
N GLU A 8 8.70 17.03 -12.14
CA GLU A 8 9.73 16.49 -11.25
C GLU A 8 9.31 16.58 -9.78
N SER A 9 8.72 17.70 -9.36
CA SER A 9 8.18 17.88 -8.00
C SER A 9 7.07 16.85 -7.69
N ARG A 10 6.13 16.64 -8.61
CA ARG A 10 5.07 15.62 -8.46
C ARG A 10 5.61 14.21 -8.43
N GLN A 11 6.67 13.92 -9.21
CA GLN A 11 7.31 12.61 -9.19
C GLN A 11 7.99 12.36 -7.83
N GLN A 12 8.76 13.32 -7.32
CA GLN A 12 9.38 13.22 -5.99
C GLN A 12 8.35 13.03 -4.87
N GLN A 13 7.22 13.75 -4.92
CA GLN A 13 6.12 13.59 -3.96
C GLN A 13 5.51 12.18 -4.02
N ARG A 14 5.32 11.61 -5.21
CA ARG A 14 4.79 10.25 -5.39
C ARG A 14 5.76 9.20 -4.84
N GLU A 15 7.06 9.36 -5.09
CA GLU A 15 8.08 8.46 -4.57
C GLU A 15 8.18 8.54 -3.05
N ALA A 16 8.12 9.73 -2.46
CA ALA A 16 8.08 9.92 -1.02
C ALA A 16 6.85 9.24 -0.40
N PHE A 17 5.68 9.38 -1.03
CA PHE A 17 4.45 8.74 -0.57
C PHE A 17 4.53 7.21 -0.67
N ALA A 18 5.04 6.66 -1.77
CA ALA A 18 5.25 5.22 -1.93
C ALA A 18 6.21 4.65 -0.87
N LYS A 19 7.26 5.40 -0.48
CA LYS A 19 8.15 5.02 0.63
C LYS A 19 7.41 4.98 1.97
N LEU A 20 6.50 5.91 2.23
CA LEU A 20 5.67 5.88 3.45
C LEU A 20 4.74 4.67 3.47
N VAL A 21 4.09 4.36 2.34
CA VAL A 21 3.27 3.15 2.19
C VAL A 21 4.10 1.90 2.41
N ALA A 22 5.30 1.82 1.83
CA ALA A 22 6.21 0.68 2.06
C ALA A 22 6.56 0.53 3.54
N LYS A 23 6.96 1.61 4.21
CA LYS A 23 7.26 1.60 5.65
C LYS A 23 6.04 1.14 6.46
N ALA A 24 4.81 1.52 6.08
CA ALA A 24 3.59 1.12 6.77
C ALA A 24 3.20 -0.35 6.50
N LEU A 25 3.43 -0.85 5.29
CA LEU A 25 3.23 -2.27 4.96
C LEU A 25 4.18 -3.18 5.74
N HIS A 26 5.41 -2.74 5.97
CA HIS A 26 6.38 -3.48 6.77
C HIS A 26 6.00 -3.59 8.25
N SER A 27 5.20 -2.66 8.78
CA SER A 27 4.77 -2.64 10.18
C SER A 27 3.37 -3.21 10.40
N LEU A 28 2.72 -3.78 9.38
CA LEU A 28 1.38 -4.38 9.51
C LEU A 28 1.31 -5.53 10.53
N ASP A 29 2.44 -6.19 10.78
CA ASP A 29 2.58 -7.33 11.71
C ASP A 29 3.37 -6.97 12.99
N ASP A 30 3.88 -5.73 13.08
CA ASP A 30 4.66 -5.20 14.22
C ASP A 30 3.85 -4.13 14.99
N ARG A 31 4.46 -3.50 16.01
CA ARG A 31 3.86 -2.37 16.73
C ARG A 31 3.61 -1.20 15.78
N PHE A 32 2.40 -1.12 15.25
CA PHE A 32 1.95 -0.04 14.38
C PHE A 32 1.80 1.27 15.17
N ILE A 33 2.84 2.10 15.16
CA ILE A 33 2.82 3.41 15.85
C ILE A 33 2.39 4.47 14.84
N LEU A 34 1.28 5.14 15.10
CA LEU A 34 0.71 6.13 14.18
C LEU A 34 1.64 7.33 13.91
N ASP A 35 2.42 7.70 14.92
CA ASP A 35 3.36 8.83 14.88
C ASP A 35 4.48 8.62 13.85
N ASP A 36 4.73 7.38 13.43
CA ASP A 36 5.67 7.04 12.37
C ASP A 36 5.15 7.38 10.96
N TYR A 37 3.85 7.69 10.83
CA TYR A 37 3.14 7.89 9.56
C TYR A 37 2.22 9.12 9.56
N PRO A 38 2.71 10.32 9.91
CA PRO A 38 1.89 11.51 10.11
C PRO A 38 1.14 11.96 8.84
N THR A 39 1.64 11.65 7.65
CA THR A 39 0.97 11.96 6.38
C THR A 39 -0.17 11.00 6.08
N LEU A 40 0.00 9.72 6.41
CA LEU A 40 -1.03 8.69 6.16
C LEU A 40 -2.15 8.76 7.19
N SER A 41 -1.82 9.11 8.44
CA SER A 41 -2.81 9.25 9.52
C SER A 41 -3.77 10.43 9.32
N ARG A 42 -3.38 11.42 8.52
CA ARG A 42 -4.19 12.61 8.18
C ARG A 42 -5.14 12.40 7.01
N LEU A 43 -5.17 11.21 6.41
CA LEU A 43 -6.07 10.94 5.29
C LEU A 43 -7.53 11.01 5.77
N PRO A 44 -8.42 11.72 5.05
CA PRO A 44 -9.83 11.86 5.45
C PRO A 44 -10.52 10.51 5.69
N SER A 45 -10.20 9.53 4.86
CA SER A 45 -10.69 8.16 4.95
C SER A 45 -10.29 7.47 6.27
N VAL A 46 -9.06 7.72 6.78
CA VAL A 46 -8.58 7.20 8.07
C VAL A 46 -9.35 7.83 9.23
N HIS A 47 -9.57 9.14 9.18
CA HIS A 47 -10.39 9.85 10.17
C HIS A 47 -11.85 9.39 10.17
N GLN A 48 -12.43 9.12 9.00
CA GLN A 48 -13.81 8.65 8.88
C GLN A 48 -13.99 7.26 9.49
N TRP A 49 -13.09 6.32 9.17
CA TRP A 49 -13.14 4.99 9.77
C TRP A 49 -13.00 5.07 11.29
N ALA A 50 -12.08 5.88 11.79
CA ALA A 50 -11.88 6.07 13.22
C ALA A 50 -13.12 6.66 13.92
N ARG A 51 -13.84 7.58 13.24
CA ARG A 51 -15.12 8.13 13.75
C ARG A 51 -16.25 7.11 13.73
N ALA A 52 -16.29 6.24 12.72
CA ALA A 52 -17.29 5.17 12.62
C ALA A 52 -17.06 4.04 13.64
N HIS A 53 -15.85 3.92 14.18
CA HIS A 53 -15.46 2.89 15.16
C HIS A 53 -14.90 3.52 16.44
N PRO A 54 -15.70 4.30 17.19
CA PRO A 54 -15.21 5.11 18.30
C PRO A 54 -14.75 4.29 19.51
N HIS A 55 -15.15 3.02 19.59
CA HIS A 55 -14.79 2.11 20.69
C HIS A 55 -13.47 1.36 20.46
N GLU A 56 -12.85 1.53 19.30
CA GLU A 56 -11.61 0.86 18.96
C GLU A 56 -10.40 1.55 19.61
N LEU A 57 -9.62 0.79 20.38
CA LEU A 57 -8.31 1.26 20.86
C LEU A 57 -7.40 1.52 19.65
N LEU A 58 -6.82 2.73 19.59
CA LEU A 58 -6.00 3.20 18.47
C LEU A 58 -6.78 3.20 17.14
N ALA A 59 -8.00 3.74 17.14
CA ALA A 59 -8.91 3.74 15.98
C ALA A 59 -8.26 4.23 14.67
N HIS A 60 -7.42 5.27 14.69
CA HIS A 60 -6.69 5.73 13.49
C HIS A 60 -5.63 4.74 13.01
N GLY A 61 -4.99 4.01 13.93
CA GLY A 61 -4.00 3.01 13.59
C GLY A 61 -4.65 1.81 12.92
N LYS A 62 -5.76 1.35 13.50
CA LYS A 62 -6.58 0.29 12.93
C LYS A 62 -7.18 0.70 11.59
N ALA A 63 -7.68 1.93 11.46
CA ALA A 63 -8.18 2.48 10.20
C ALA A 63 -7.14 2.39 9.07
N LEU A 64 -5.93 2.88 9.34
CA LEU A 64 -4.85 2.85 8.36
C LEU A 64 -4.43 1.42 8.03
N GLN A 65 -4.36 0.54 9.04
CA GLN A 65 -4.05 -0.89 8.85
C GLN A 65 -5.11 -1.58 7.97
N VAL A 66 -6.40 -1.33 8.22
CA VAL A 66 -7.52 -1.89 7.46
C VAL A 66 -7.46 -1.42 6.01
N GLN A 67 -7.26 -0.12 5.77
CA GLN A 67 -7.17 0.42 4.41
C GLN A 67 -5.96 -0.12 3.66
N LEU A 68 -4.80 -0.27 4.31
CA LEU A 68 -3.62 -0.88 3.70
C LEU A 68 -3.88 -2.34 3.34
N ARG A 69 -4.53 -3.11 4.22
CA ARG A 69 -4.92 -4.50 3.92
C ARG A 69 -5.91 -4.59 2.76
N GLN A 70 -6.90 -3.70 2.70
CA GLN A 70 -7.83 -3.60 1.57
C GLN A 70 -7.11 -3.25 0.26
N ALA A 71 -6.18 -2.30 0.30
CA ALA A 71 -5.38 -1.92 -0.87
C ALA A 71 -4.53 -3.08 -1.38
N VAL A 72 -3.92 -3.87 -0.48
CA VAL A 72 -3.18 -5.09 -0.83
C VAL A 72 -4.09 -6.12 -1.48
N GLN A 73 -5.28 -6.36 -0.93
CA GLN A 73 -6.25 -7.30 -1.50
C GLN A 73 -6.70 -6.87 -2.90
N GLN A 74 -7.04 -5.60 -3.10
CA GLN A 74 -7.39 -5.09 -4.43
C GLN A 74 -6.23 -5.21 -5.42
N ALA A 75 -5.00 -4.91 -5.00
CA ALA A 75 -3.81 -5.06 -5.83
C ALA A 75 -3.59 -6.51 -6.27
N ILE A 76 -3.82 -7.47 -5.38
CA ILE A 76 -3.74 -8.91 -5.69
C ILE A 76 -4.79 -9.28 -6.75
N VAL A 77 -6.05 -8.90 -6.57
CA VAL A 77 -7.13 -9.19 -7.52
C VAL A 77 -6.81 -8.63 -8.91
N ILE A 78 -6.43 -7.35 -8.98
CA ILE A 78 -6.04 -6.69 -10.25
C ILE A 78 -4.86 -7.43 -10.92
N SER A 79 -3.91 -7.91 -10.13
CA SER A 79 -2.74 -8.61 -10.65
C SER A 79 -3.06 -10.04 -11.13
N GLN A 80 -4.10 -10.68 -10.58
CA GLN A 80 -4.53 -12.01 -11.03
C GLN A 80 -5.23 -11.97 -12.39
N GLU A 81 -5.89 -10.86 -12.71
CA GLU A 81 -6.67 -10.70 -13.94
C GLU A 81 -5.82 -10.50 -15.20
N CYS A 82 -4.50 -10.33 -15.06
CA CYS A 82 -3.64 -9.80 -16.12
C CYS A 82 -2.47 -10.72 -16.51
N GLY A 83 -2.66 -12.00 -16.81
CA GLY A 83 -1.60 -12.84 -17.44
C GLY A 83 -0.37 -13.18 -16.57
N ARG A 84 0.60 -13.91 -17.15
CA ARG A 84 1.64 -14.64 -16.38
C ARG A 84 2.58 -13.77 -15.52
N LYS A 85 3.00 -12.59 -16.00
CA LYS A 85 3.89 -11.72 -15.20
C LYS A 85 3.16 -11.12 -13.99
N GLN A 86 1.85 -10.93 -14.09
CA GLN A 86 1.03 -10.35 -13.05
C GLN A 86 0.60 -11.41 -12.03
N LEU A 87 0.54 -12.69 -12.42
CA LEU A 87 0.48 -13.81 -11.46
C LEU A 87 1.67 -13.82 -10.50
N LEU A 88 2.89 -13.54 -10.98
CA LEU A 88 4.07 -13.42 -10.10
C LEU A 88 3.93 -12.25 -9.10
N LEU A 89 3.34 -11.13 -9.53
CA LEU A 89 3.06 -10.00 -8.63
C LEU A 89 2.03 -10.37 -7.57
N ALA A 90 0.94 -11.04 -7.97
CA ALA A 90 -0.09 -11.52 -7.05
C ALA A 90 0.49 -12.49 -6.02
N GLU A 91 1.28 -13.47 -6.47
CA GLU A 91 1.97 -14.44 -5.62
C GLU A 91 2.91 -13.75 -4.62
N TYR A 92 3.75 -12.84 -5.12
CA TYR A 92 4.65 -12.06 -4.27
C TYR A 92 3.88 -11.26 -3.21
N MET A 93 2.82 -10.54 -3.59
CA MET A 93 2.04 -9.72 -2.67
C MET A 93 1.33 -10.56 -1.60
N THR A 94 0.74 -11.68 -1.97
CA THR A 94 0.12 -12.63 -1.03
C THR A 94 1.14 -13.10 -0.01
N ARG A 95 2.27 -13.62 -0.46
CA ARG A 95 3.28 -14.19 0.44
C ARG A 95 3.92 -13.13 1.32
N ARG A 96 4.23 -11.96 0.75
CA ARG A 96 4.91 -10.87 1.48
C ARG A 96 4.00 -10.18 2.49
N TYR A 97 2.76 -9.86 2.11
CA TYR A 97 1.91 -8.93 2.86
C TYR A 97 0.70 -9.58 3.54
N LEU A 98 0.29 -10.78 3.12
CA LEU A 98 -0.77 -11.54 3.80
C LEU A 98 -0.22 -12.67 4.66
N GLN A 99 0.89 -13.30 4.25
CA GLN A 99 1.51 -14.42 4.96
C GLN A 99 2.77 -14.04 5.74
N GLY A 100 3.23 -12.78 5.63
CA GLY A 100 4.37 -12.27 6.39
C GLY A 100 5.74 -12.82 5.97
N GLU A 101 5.84 -13.52 4.83
CA GLU A 101 7.11 -14.12 4.41
C GLU A 101 8.18 -13.08 4.10
N SER A 102 9.44 -13.41 4.42
CA SER A 102 10.57 -12.54 4.06
C SER A 102 10.84 -12.60 2.55
N VAL A 103 11.33 -11.49 1.97
CA VAL A 103 11.75 -11.43 0.56
C VAL A 103 12.79 -12.52 0.25
N THR A 104 13.67 -12.85 1.19
CA THR A 104 14.67 -13.92 1.05
C THR A 104 14.02 -15.30 0.93
N ALA A 105 12.99 -15.60 1.73
CA ALA A 105 12.27 -16.87 1.69
C ALA A 105 11.50 -17.02 0.37
N ILE A 106 10.80 -15.97 -0.06
CA ILE A 106 10.08 -15.94 -1.33
C ILE A 106 11.06 -16.14 -2.50
N ALA A 107 12.16 -15.37 -2.54
CA ALA A 107 13.17 -15.48 -3.60
C ALA A 107 13.74 -16.90 -3.70
N ARG A 108 14.06 -17.53 -2.57
CA ARG A 108 14.55 -18.91 -2.51
C ARG A 108 13.53 -19.89 -3.10
N SER A 109 12.28 -19.79 -2.70
CA SER A 109 11.23 -20.72 -3.17
C SER A 109 10.85 -20.56 -4.64
N LEU A 110 11.07 -19.37 -5.21
CA LEU A 110 10.80 -19.09 -6.63
C LEU A 110 12.06 -19.26 -7.51
N GLU A 111 13.18 -19.70 -6.93
CA GLU A 111 14.48 -19.81 -7.60
C GLU A 111 14.91 -18.50 -8.28
N MET A 112 14.57 -17.37 -7.65
CA MET A 112 14.90 -16.03 -8.14
C MET A 112 15.96 -15.37 -7.28
N SER A 113 16.71 -14.43 -7.86
CA SER A 113 17.60 -13.59 -7.05
C SER A 113 16.79 -12.65 -6.16
N ARG A 114 17.23 -12.50 -4.91
CA ARG A 114 16.64 -11.51 -3.97
C ARG A 114 16.65 -10.10 -4.55
N SER A 115 17.70 -9.74 -5.29
CA SER A 115 17.84 -8.44 -5.94
C SER A 115 16.73 -8.22 -6.98
N TYR A 116 16.52 -9.19 -7.89
CA TYR A 116 15.42 -9.12 -8.86
C TYR A 116 14.05 -9.03 -8.18
N LEU A 117 13.81 -9.87 -7.17
CA LEU A 117 12.54 -9.86 -6.45
C LEU A 117 12.29 -8.51 -5.76
N THR A 118 13.32 -7.86 -5.23
CA THR A 118 13.19 -6.55 -4.56
C THR A 118 12.96 -5.42 -5.58
N HIS A 119 13.82 -5.32 -6.60
CA HIS A 119 13.87 -4.17 -7.48
C HIS A 119 12.91 -4.24 -8.68
N ALA A 120 12.57 -5.44 -9.15
CA ALA A 120 11.62 -5.61 -10.24
C ALA A 120 10.21 -5.88 -9.72
N VAL A 121 10.05 -6.96 -8.94
CA VAL A 121 8.72 -7.43 -8.50
C VAL A 121 8.20 -6.58 -7.34
N GLY A 122 9.02 -6.36 -6.31
CA GLY A 122 8.66 -5.61 -5.12
C GLY A 122 8.33 -4.15 -5.41
N ALA A 123 9.13 -3.48 -6.25
CA ALA A 123 8.87 -2.11 -6.68
C ALA A 123 7.55 -1.98 -7.45
N GLN A 124 7.26 -2.92 -8.36
CA GLN A 124 5.99 -2.93 -9.10
C GLN A 124 4.80 -3.22 -8.18
N ALA A 125 4.92 -4.21 -7.30
CA ALA A 125 3.89 -4.53 -6.30
C ALA A 125 3.57 -3.31 -5.43
N LEU A 126 4.59 -2.62 -4.91
CA LEU A 126 4.41 -1.40 -4.13
C LEU A 126 3.70 -0.30 -4.93
N ALA A 127 4.06 -0.11 -6.20
CA ALA A 127 3.42 0.88 -7.05
C ALA A 127 1.92 0.58 -7.26
N ILE A 128 1.55 -0.69 -7.44
CA ILE A 128 0.14 -1.11 -7.57
C ILE A 128 -0.60 -0.89 -6.26
N ILE A 129 -0.06 -1.36 -5.14
CA ILE A 129 -0.67 -1.19 -3.80
C ILE A 129 -0.87 0.29 -3.48
N THR A 130 0.12 1.13 -3.78
CA THR A 130 0.03 2.58 -3.57
C THR A 130 -1.10 3.19 -4.41
N LYS A 131 -1.26 2.77 -5.66
CA LYS A 131 -2.37 3.22 -6.51
C LYS A 131 -3.73 2.79 -5.95
N CYS A 132 -3.87 1.53 -5.52
CA CYS A 132 -5.10 1.04 -4.89
C CYS A 132 -5.42 1.81 -3.60
N PHE A 133 -4.42 2.06 -2.76
CA PHE A 133 -4.58 2.80 -1.51
C PHE A 133 -5.04 4.26 -1.73
N VAL A 134 -4.45 4.95 -2.71
CA VAL A 134 -4.90 6.29 -3.12
C VAL A 134 -6.31 6.25 -3.72
N GLY A 135 -6.61 5.23 -4.53
CA GLY A 135 -7.94 5.02 -5.12
C GLY A 135 -9.03 4.85 -4.06
N LEU A 136 -8.80 3.97 -3.09
CA LEU A 136 -9.69 3.76 -1.94
C LEU A 136 -9.94 5.05 -1.15
N SER A 137 -8.88 5.81 -0.91
CA SER A 137 -9.00 7.08 -0.18
C SER A 137 -9.87 8.09 -0.95
N ARG A 138 -9.75 8.15 -2.28
CA ARG A 138 -10.56 9.05 -3.14
C ARG A 138 -12.01 8.62 -3.24
N GLN A 139 -12.28 7.33 -3.39
CA GLN A 139 -13.66 6.81 -3.45
C GLN A 139 -14.43 7.17 -2.18
N LEU A 140 -13.80 6.99 -1.01
CA LEU A 140 -14.36 7.38 0.28
C LEU A 140 -14.62 8.90 0.38
N GLU A 141 -13.73 9.74 -0.14
CA GLU A 141 -13.93 11.19 -0.20
C GLU A 141 -15.09 11.61 -1.13
N GLU A 142 -15.32 10.88 -2.22
CA GLU A 142 -16.41 11.14 -3.16
C GLU A 142 -17.77 10.74 -2.59
N GLU A 143 -17.86 9.56 -1.95
CA GLU A 143 -19.05 9.10 -1.23
C GLU A 143 -19.47 10.10 -0.13
N LEU A 144 -18.50 10.72 0.53
CA LEU A 144 -18.71 11.75 1.55
C LEU A 144 -19.27 13.07 1.01
N LYS A 145 -18.98 13.43 -0.25
CA LYS A 145 -19.54 14.65 -0.86
C LYS A 145 -20.94 14.43 -1.41
N ALA A 146 -21.31 13.17 -1.66
CA ALA A 146 -22.61 12.79 -2.19
C ALA A 146 -23.65 12.50 -1.08
N SER A 147 -23.21 12.39 0.18
CA SER A 147 -24.03 12.17 1.38
C SER A 147 -24.34 13.47 2.11
#